data_AF-A0A7L1Y121-F1
#
_entry.id   AF-A0A7L1Y121-F1
#
_cell.length_a   1.000
_cell.length_b   1.000
_cell.length_c   1.000
_cell.angle_alpha   90.00
_cell.angle_beta   90.00
_cell.angle_gamma   90.00
#
_symmetry.space_group_name_H-M   'P 1'
#
loop_
_entity.id
_entity.type
_entity.pdbx_description
1 polymer ?
#
loop_
_entity_poly.entity_id
_entity_poly.type
_entity_poly.pdbx_seq_one_letter_code
_entity_poly.pdbx_strand_id
1 'polypeptide(L)'
;QCLLTGSWRSDTGCRMVVSLLRKDGSFSGSYLSGSDAGDSETLTSPLEGSQQDTRLVPQPTFSFTVHWQLQETARTTVFLGQCYVGTNGEETLHTLWLLREAAESSDDDWKATR
;
A
#
# COMPACT_ATOMS: atom_id res chain seq x y z
N GLN A 1 -6.01 16.30 -7.95
CA GLN A 1 -5.26 16.75 -6.76
C GLN A 1 -5.36 15.67 -5.69
N CYS A 2 -4.38 14.78 -5.73
CA CYS A 2 -3.97 13.77 -4.77
C CYS A 2 -5.07 13.08 -3.97
N LEU A 3 -6.06 12.48 -4.64
CA LEU A 3 -6.97 11.52 -4.02
C LEU A 3 -6.43 10.12 -4.30
N LEU A 4 -6.31 9.27 -3.26
CA LEU A 4 -5.73 7.94 -3.44
C LEU A 4 -6.65 6.99 -4.24
N THR A 5 -7.94 7.29 -4.37
CA THR A 5 -8.88 6.47 -5.16
C THR A 5 -8.42 6.33 -6.61
N GLY A 6 -8.27 5.10 -7.09
CA GLY A 6 -7.78 4.82 -8.43
C GLY A 6 -6.78 3.68 -8.48
N SER A 7 -6.02 3.62 -9.58
CA SER A 7 -4.99 2.59 -9.83
C SER A 7 -3.62 3.25 -9.84
N TRP A 8 -2.70 2.69 -9.05
CA TRP A 8 -1.33 3.16 -8.90
C TRP A 8 -0.36 2.04 -9.27
N ARG A 9 0.80 2.43 -9.80
CA ARG A 9 1.88 1.52 -10.16
C ARG A 9 3.19 2.01 -9.56
N SER A 10 3.92 1.11 -8.89
CA SER A 10 5.27 1.42 -8.42
C SER A 10 6.31 1.31 -9.54
N ASP A 11 7.48 1.87 -9.30
CA ASP A 11 8.71 1.68 -10.07
C ASP A 11 9.13 0.19 -10.17
N THR A 12 8.88 -0.59 -9.11
CA THR A 12 9.13 -2.03 -9.05
C THR A 12 8.06 -2.89 -9.74
N GLY A 13 7.03 -2.27 -10.31
CA GLY A 13 5.97 -2.97 -11.06
C GLY A 13 4.81 -3.49 -10.21
N CYS A 14 4.79 -3.25 -8.89
CA CYS A 14 3.62 -3.51 -8.05
C CYS A 14 2.44 -2.66 -8.51
N ARG A 15 1.22 -3.17 -8.30
CA ARG A 15 -0.02 -2.45 -8.60
C ARG A 15 -0.90 -2.35 -7.36
N MET A 16 -1.39 -1.15 -7.09
CA MET A 16 -2.34 -0.87 -6.03
C MET A 16 -3.62 -0.32 -6.63
N VAL A 17 -4.79 -0.82 -6.21
CA VAL A 17 -6.09 -0.29 -6.58
C VAL A 17 -6.84 0.10 -5.32
N VAL A 18 -7.18 1.38 -5.17
CA VAL A 18 -8.00 1.88 -4.05
C VAL A 18 -9.43 2.05 -4.56
N SER A 19 -10.35 1.23 -4.04
CA SER A 19 -11.71 1.09 -4.57
C SER A 19 -12.76 1.86 -3.77
N LEU A 20 -12.52 2.12 -2.49
CA LEU A 20 -13.44 2.84 -1.61
C LEU A 20 -12.67 3.88 -0.81
N LEU A 21 -13.04 5.15 -0.91
CA LEU A 21 -12.59 6.21 0.00
C LEU A 21 -13.81 6.80 0.71
N ARG A 22 -13.84 6.68 2.04
CA ARG A 22 -14.92 7.17 2.87
C ARG A 22 -14.67 8.63 3.27
N LYS A 23 -15.73 9.30 3.74
CA LYS A 23 -15.68 10.72 4.14
C LYS A 23 -14.73 11.02 5.30
N ASP A 24 -14.41 10.01 6.11
CA ASP A 24 -13.45 10.09 7.21
C ASP A 24 -11.99 9.87 6.76
N GLY A 25 -11.75 9.72 5.46
CA GLY A 25 -10.43 9.47 4.88
C GLY A 25 -10.02 8.00 4.90
N SER A 26 -10.80 7.09 5.51
CA SER A 26 -10.50 5.65 5.46
C SER A 26 -10.74 5.09 4.06
N PHE A 27 -9.91 4.14 3.65
CA PHE A 27 -10.04 3.48 2.36
C PHE A 27 -9.71 1.99 2.41
N SER A 28 -10.20 1.28 1.40
CA SER A 28 -9.88 -0.13 1.14
C SER A 28 -9.54 -0.35 -0.34
N GLY A 29 -8.86 -1.44 -0.62
CA GLY A 29 -8.40 -1.74 -1.97
C GLY A 29 -7.79 -3.12 -2.12
N SER A 30 -7.03 -3.28 -3.20
CA SER A 30 -6.22 -4.46 -3.47
C SER A 30 -4.80 -4.08 -3.89
N TYR A 31 -3.86 -4.95 -3.56
CA TYR A 31 -2.44 -4.84 -3.85
C TYR A 31 -1.98 -6.07 -4.61
N LEU A 32 -1.14 -5.86 -5.61
CA LEU A 32 -0.49 -6.89 -6.39
C LEU A 32 1.01 -6.66 -6.37
N SER A 33 1.77 -7.65 -5.90
CA SER A 33 3.23 -7.63 -5.95
C SER A 33 3.73 -7.67 -7.40
N GLY A 34 4.81 -6.95 -7.68
CA GLY A 34 5.45 -6.95 -9.00
C GLY A 34 6.05 -8.32 -9.38
N SER A 35 6.42 -9.15 -8.40
CA SER A 35 6.92 -10.51 -8.60
C SER A 35 5.90 -11.45 -9.23
N ASP A 36 4.61 -11.20 -9.01
CA ASP A 36 3.53 -12.15 -9.31
C ASP A 36 2.85 -11.82 -10.64
N ALA A 37 3.33 -10.80 -11.36
CA ALA A 37 2.75 -10.32 -12.61
C ALA A 37 2.88 -11.30 -13.80
N GLY A 38 3.58 -12.43 -13.61
CA GLY A 38 3.79 -13.48 -14.61
C GLY A 38 3.09 -14.82 -14.31
N ASP A 39 2.54 -15.02 -13.12
CA ASP A 39 1.92 -16.29 -12.72
C ASP A 39 0.41 -16.28 -13.00
N SER A 40 -0.11 -17.38 -13.54
CA SER A 40 -1.51 -17.52 -13.97
C SER A 40 -2.53 -17.45 -12.81
N GLU A 41 -2.06 -17.52 -11.56
CA GLU A 41 -2.84 -17.35 -10.34
C GLU A 41 -2.40 -16.09 -9.59
N THR A 42 -2.48 -14.94 -10.25
CA THR A 42 -2.08 -13.66 -9.70
C THR A 42 -2.97 -13.28 -8.50
N LEU A 43 -2.58 -13.66 -7.28
CA LEU A 43 -3.33 -13.43 -6.03
C LEU A 43 -3.20 -11.98 -5.59
N THR A 44 -4.27 -11.20 -5.77
CA THR A 44 -4.34 -9.85 -5.21
C THR A 44 -4.59 -9.91 -3.70
N SER A 45 -3.84 -9.13 -2.94
CA SER A 45 -3.94 -9.03 -1.49
C SER A 45 -4.80 -7.84 -1.07
N PRO A 46 -5.73 -7.96 -0.12
CA PRO A 46 -6.51 -6.82 0.36
C PRO A 46 -5.61 -5.80 1.07
N LEU A 47 -5.98 -4.52 0.92
CA LEU A 47 -5.37 -3.42 1.68
C LEU A 47 -6.43 -2.53 2.33
N GLU A 48 -6.06 -1.94 3.45
CA GLU A 48 -6.87 -0.98 4.20
C GLU A 48 -6.00 0.17 4.71
N GLY A 49 -6.51 1.39 4.70
CA GLY A 49 -5.72 2.56 5.06
C GLY A 49 -6.52 3.81 5.32
N SER A 50 -5.80 4.93 5.44
CA SER A 50 -6.38 6.25 5.62
C SER A 50 -5.54 7.32 4.95
N GLN A 51 -6.20 8.35 4.44
CA GLN A 51 -5.61 9.54 3.84
C GLN A 51 -6.09 10.79 4.57
N GLN A 52 -5.21 11.77 4.79
CA GLN A 52 -5.62 13.09 5.29
C GLN A 52 -6.56 13.80 4.30
N ASP A 53 -7.46 14.64 4.82
CA ASP A 53 -8.42 15.38 3.99
C ASP A 53 -7.71 16.32 3.00
N THR A 54 -7.87 16.04 1.71
CA THR A 54 -7.25 16.82 0.61
C THR A 54 -7.73 18.27 0.55
N ARG A 55 -8.90 18.58 1.15
CA ARG A 55 -9.43 19.95 1.24
C ARG A 55 -8.67 20.79 2.25
N LEU A 56 -8.04 20.15 3.24
CA LEU A 56 -7.24 20.78 4.27
C LEU A 56 -5.75 20.69 3.94
N VAL A 57 -5.32 19.57 3.35
CA VAL A 57 -3.93 19.28 3.01
C VAL A 57 -3.85 18.85 1.53
N PRO A 58 -3.57 19.78 0.58
CA PRO A 58 -3.60 19.49 -0.86
C PRO A 58 -2.65 18.38 -1.33
N GLN A 59 -1.58 18.14 -0.58
CA GLN A 59 -0.59 17.06 -0.79
C GLN A 59 -0.53 16.20 0.49
N PRO A 60 -1.59 15.39 0.74
CA PRO A 60 -1.83 14.75 2.03
C PRO A 60 -0.86 13.60 2.29
N THR A 61 -0.60 13.35 3.58
CA THR A 61 -0.02 12.08 4.00
C THR A 61 -1.09 10.99 4.06
N PHE A 62 -0.65 9.75 3.91
CA PHE A 62 -1.51 8.57 3.99
C PHE A 62 -0.73 7.39 4.54
N SER A 63 -1.48 6.38 5.00
CA SER A 63 -0.92 5.08 5.35
C SER A 63 -1.89 3.98 4.97
N PHE A 64 -1.37 2.81 4.63
CA PHE A 64 -2.19 1.61 4.43
C PHE A 64 -1.43 0.35 4.81
N THR A 65 -2.18 -0.70 5.09
CA THR A 65 -1.70 -2.04 5.43
C THR A 65 -2.13 -2.99 4.33
N VAL A 66 -1.22 -3.84 3.88
CA VAL A 66 -1.49 -4.95 2.94
C VAL A 66 -1.45 -6.25 3.73
N HIS A 67 -2.54 -7.00 3.68
CA HIS A 67 -2.62 -8.34 4.25
C HIS A 67 -2.40 -9.37 3.15
N TRP A 68 -1.19 -9.93 3.08
CA TRP A 68 -0.79 -10.78 1.97
C TRP A 68 -1.61 -12.09 1.92
N GLN A 69 -2.25 -12.36 0.78
CA GLN A 69 -2.89 -13.65 0.52
C GLN A 69 -1.79 -14.68 0.24
N LEU A 70 -1.87 -15.82 0.93
CA LEU A 70 -0.73 -16.65 1.32
C LEU A 70 0.09 -17.28 0.17
N GLN A 71 1.41 -17.29 0.36
CA GLN A 71 2.30 -18.42 0.03
C GLN A 71 3.09 -18.73 1.31
N GLU A 72 2.74 -19.83 1.98
CA GLU A 72 3.42 -20.48 3.12
C GLU A 72 3.54 -19.75 4.48
N THR A 73 3.72 -18.43 4.55
CA THR A 73 3.89 -17.69 5.82
C THR A 73 3.04 -16.43 5.88
N ALA A 74 2.42 -16.16 7.02
CA ALA A 74 1.64 -14.95 7.24
C ALA A 74 2.55 -13.71 7.21
N ARG A 75 2.22 -12.74 6.35
CA ARG A 75 2.98 -11.51 6.15
C ARG A 75 2.05 -10.31 6.14
N THR A 76 2.54 -9.17 6.56
CA THR A 76 1.83 -7.88 6.48
C THR A 76 2.82 -6.79 6.12
N THR A 77 2.47 -5.92 5.18
CA THR A 77 3.27 -4.73 4.88
C THR A 77 2.49 -3.49 5.23
N VAL A 78 3.11 -2.57 5.96
CA VAL A 78 2.56 -1.22 6.14
C VAL A 78 3.30 -0.26 5.23
N PHE A 79 2.56 0.65 4.62
CA PHE A 79 3.07 1.77 3.83
C PHE A 79 2.69 3.06 4.52
N LEU A 80 3.63 4.01 4.57
CA LEU A 80 3.42 5.38 5.00
C LEU A 80 4.01 6.29 3.94
N GLY A 81 3.27 7.31 3.54
CA GLY A 81 3.73 8.18 2.47
C GLY A 81 3.00 9.50 2.36
N GLN A 82 3.35 10.21 1.30
CA GLN A 82 2.75 11.47 0.92
C GLN A 82 2.51 11.49 -0.58
N CYS A 83 1.36 12.04 -0.95
CA CYS A 83 0.99 12.24 -2.35
C CYS A 83 1.42 13.64 -2.79
N TYR A 84 2.12 13.73 -3.92
CA TYR A 84 2.60 14.97 -4.52
C TYR A 84 1.92 15.22 -5.86
N VAL A 85 1.77 16.50 -6.21
CA VAL A 85 1.26 16.93 -7.52
C VAL A 85 2.33 17.77 -8.22
N GLY A 86 2.86 17.27 -9.33
CA GLY A 86 3.86 17.94 -10.13
C GLY A 86 3.30 19.14 -10.90
N THR A 87 4.18 19.93 -11.53
CA THR A 87 3.82 21.15 -12.25
C THR A 87 2.87 20.90 -13.43
N ASN A 88 2.91 19.69 -13.98
CA ASN A 88 2.06 19.27 -15.10
C ASN A 88 0.77 18.57 -14.64
N GLY A 89 0.50 18.53 -13.34
CA GLY A 89 -0.66 17.84 -12.76
C GLY A 89 -0.47 16.34 -12.58
N GLU A 90 0.72 15.80 -12.86
CA GLU A 90 1.07 14.40 -12.54
C GLU A 90 1.02 14.18 -11.03
N GLU A 91 0.48 13.03 -10.61
CA GLU A 91 0.38 12.68 -9.20
C GLU A 91 1.36 11.54 -8.89
N THR A 92 2.18 11.70 -7.84
CA THR A 92 3.15 10.69 -7.41
C THR A 92 2.98 10.37 -5.94
N LEU A 93 3.16 9.10 -5.60
CA LEU A 93 3.15 8.63 -4.21
C LEU A 93 4.59 8.36 -3.77
N HIS A 94 5.07 9.13 -2.81
CA HIS A 94 6.37 8.87 -2.19
C HIS A 94 6.10 8.08 -0.91
N THR A 95 6.62 6.86 -0.83
CA THR A 95 6.29 5.94 0.26
C THR A 95 7.54 5.31 0.86
N LEU A 96 7.42 4.98 2.13
CA LEU A 96 8.27 4.05 2.85
C LEU A 96 7.39 2.87 3.25
N TRP A 97 8.00 1.71 3.45
CA TRP A 97 7.27 0.53 3.88
C TRP A 97 8.06 -0.27 4.92
N LEU A 98 7.32 -1.05 5.71
CA LEU A 98 7.87 -2.08 6.59
C LEU A 98 7.12 -3.37 6.30
N LEU A 99 7.86 -4.43 5.96
CA LEU A 99 7.31 -5.77 5.82
C LEU A 99 7.53 -6.51 7.12
N ARG A 100 6.45 -7.04 7.69
CA ARG A 100 6.47 -7.90 8.85
C ARG A 100 6.08 -9.33 8.46
N GLU A 101 6.98 -10.26 8.74
CA GLU A 101 6.74 -11.70 8.65
C GLU A 101 6.35 -12.24 10.03
N ALA A 102 5.45 -13.22 10.08
CA ALA A 102 5.16 -13.93 11.32
C ALA A 102 6.41 -14.72 11.74
N ALA A 103 6.90 -14.48 12.95
CA ALA A 103 8.01 -15.22 13.53
C ALA A 103 7.48 -16.46 14.27
N GLU A 104 8.22 -17.56 14.21
CA GLU A 104 7.90 -18.79 14.95
C GLU A 104 8.04 -18.62 16.47
N SER A 105 8.92 -17.71 16.90
CA SER A 105 9.20 -17.42 18.31
C SER A 105 9.63 -15.97 18.54
N SER A 106 9.61 -15.50 19.79
CA SER A 106 10.15 -14.19 20.16
C SER A 106 11.65 -14.06 19.89
N ASP A 107 12.39 -15.17 19.95
CA ASP A 107 13.84 -15.19 19.73
C ASP A 107 14.18 -14.98 18.23
N ASP A 108 13.23 -15.25 17.36
CA ASP A 108 13.31 -15.03 15.91
C ASP A 108 12.81 -13.64 15.47
N ASP A 109 12.32 -12.81 16.39
CA ASP A 109 11.69 -11.51 16.07
C ASP A 109 12.63 -10.54 15.35
N TRP A 110 13.91 -10.57 15.71
CA TRP A 110 14.91 -9.62 15.21
C TRP A 110 15.10 -9.66 13.68
N LYS A 111 14.75 -10.78 13.03
CA LYS A 111 14.85 -10.97 11.56
C LYS A 111 13.49 -10.83 10.85
N ALA A 112 12.41 -10.57 11.59
CA ALA A 112 11.05 -10.63 11.06
C ALA A 112 10.57 -9.33 10.40
N THR A 113 11.35 -8.25 10.48
CA THR A 113 11.04 -6.96 9.84
C THR A 113 12.08 -6.61 8.78
N ARG A 114 11.61 -6.26 7.59
CA ARG A 114 12.39 -5.67 6.50
C ARG A 114 11.94 -4.23 6.27
#